data_AF-A0A2G5KIV6-F1
#
_entry.id   AF-A0A2G5KIV6-F1
#
_cell.length_a   1.000
_cell.length_b   1.000
_cell.length_c   1.000
_cell.angle_alpha   90.00
_cell.angle_beta   90.00
_cell.angle_gamma   90.00
#
_symmetry.space_group_name_H-M   'P 1'
#
loop_
_entity.id
_entity.type
_entity.pdbx_description
1 polymer ?
#
loop_
_entity_poly.entity_id
_entity_poly.type
_entity_poly.pdbx_seq_one_letter_code
_entity_poly.pdbx_strand_id
1 'polypeptide(L)'
;MIKIFLPLVLILILISCKQPPKSTDVFEPTYPDSIPTIFAPDIISVKGRLEHGISFTPDNQELVFGVLNKDDFSGKIFHSKLGDKNWAKPIVFNPLSN
;
A
#
# COMPACT_ATOMS: atom_id res chain seq x y z
N MET A 1 48.22 -7.30 18.03
CA MET A 1 47.52 -6.57 16.93
C MET A 1 46.15 -7.17 16.58
N ILE A 2 45.94 -8.50 16.70
CA ILE A 2 44.66 -9.17 16.36
C ILE A 2 43.43 -8.69 17.19
N LYS A 3 43.64 -8.18 18.41
CA LYS A 3 42.56 -7.79 19.35
C LYS A 3 41.76 -6.54 18.93
N ILE A 4 42.32 -5.70 18.06
CA ILE A 4 41.63 -4.51 17.51
C ILE A 4 40.84 -4.84 16.24
N PHE A 5 41.22 -5.89 15.51
CA PHE A 5 40.52 -6.29 14.28
C PHE A 5 39.14 -6.91 14.58
N LEU A 6 38.98 -7.64 15.68
CA LEU A 6 37.72 -8.29 16.05
C LEU A 6 36.55 -7.30 16.27
N PRO A 7 36.69 -6.21 17.05
CA PRO A 7 35.61 -5.23 17.20
C PRO A 7 35.34 -4.45 15.91
N LEU A 8 36.36 -4.22 15.07
CA LEU A 8 36.20 -3.53 13.79
C LEU A 8 35.34 -4.32 12.80
N VAL A 9 35.55 -5.64 12.74
CA VAL A 9 34.73 -6.55 11.91
C VAL A 9 33.30 -6.62 12.44
N LEU A 10 33.11 -6.64 13.76
CA LEU A 10 31.78 -6.64 14.38
C LEU A 10 31.00 -5.35 14.06
N ILE A 11 31.67 -4.19 14.07
CA ILE A 11 31.07 -2.91 13.69
C ILE A 11 30.68 -2.91 12.20
N LEU A 12 31.50 -3.47 11.31
CA LEU A 12 31.17 -3.56 9.88
C LEU A 12 29.90 -4.40 9.60
N ILE A 13 29.69 -5.49 10.35
CA ILE A 13 28.52 -6.36 10.19
C ILE A 13 27.23 -5.63 10.57
N LEU A 14 27.27 -4.75 11.58
CA LEU A 14 26.11 -3.99 12.05
C LEU A 14 25.65 -2.89 11.07
N ILE A 15 26.53 -2.40 10.20
CA ILE A 15 26.19 -1.35 9.20
C ILE A 15 25.51 -1.97 7.97
N SER A 16 25.58 -3.30 7.79
CA SER A 16 25.05 -4.00 6.62
C SER A 16 23.54 -4.26 6.64
N CYS A 17 22.82 -3.94 7.74
CA CYS A 17 21.36 -4.00 7.76
C CYS A 17 20.75 -2.68 7.24
N LYS A 18 20.91 -2.40 5.95
CA LYS A 18 19.93 -1.57 5.24
C LYS A 18 18.91 -2.50 4.64
N GLN A 19 17.65 -2.39 5.08
CA GLN A 19 16.55 -3.05 4.36
C GLN A 19 16.58 -2.52 2.92
N PRO A 20 16.58 -3.38 1.90
CA PRO A 20 16.39 -2.89 0.54
C PRO A 20 15.10 -2.09 0.53
N PRO A 21 15.04 -0.94 -0.18
CA PRO A 21 13.79 -0.24 -0.36
C PRO A 21 12.79 -1.26 -0.89
N LYS A 22 11.77 -1.56 -0.07
CA LYS A 22 10.69 -2.44 -0.47
C LYS A 22 10.12 -1.78 -1.72
N SER A 23 10.17 -2.46 -2.86
CA SER A 23 9.64 -1.93 -4.11
C SER A 23 8.20 -1.48 -3.87
N THR A 24 7.97 -0.17 -3.80
CA THR A 24 6.67 0.47 -3.53
C THR A 24 5.92 0.78 -4.83
N ASP A 25 6.23 0.05 -5.91
CA ASP A 25 5.58 0.17 -7.20
C ASP A 25 4.21 -0.52 -7.12
N VAL A 26 3.29 0.15 -6.41
CA VAL A 26 1.84 -0.14 -6.43
C VAL A 26 1.28 -0.04 -7.84
N PHE A 27 1.91 0.81 -8.64
CA PHE A 27 1.77 0.84 -10.06
C PHE A 27 2.87 -0.09 -10.56
N GLU A 28 2.55 -1.30 -11.00
CA GLU A 28 3.49 -2.09 -11.82
C GLU A 28 4.13 -1.18 -12.89
N PRO A 29 5.35 -1.47 -13.39
CA PRO A 29 6.38 -0.49 -13.81
C PRO A 29 6.07 0.39 -15.05
N THR A 30 4.81 0.52 -15.41
CA THR A 30 4.25 1.50 -16.31
C THR A 30 4.08 2.85 -15.62
N TYR A 31 4.87 3.83 -16.06
CA TYR A 31 4.54 5.23 -15.89
C TYR A 31 3.08 5.50 -16.28
N PRO A 32 2.41 6.47 -15.63
CA PRO A 32 1.07 6.86 -16.03
C PRO A 32 1.05 7.19 -17.53
N ASP A 33 0.17 6.52 -18.26
CA ASP A 33 -0.08 6.74 -19.69
C ASP A 33 -1.39 7.50 -19.86
N SER A 34 -1.62 8.01 -21.07
CA SER A 34 -2.86 8.60 -21.56
C SER A 34 -4.05 7.65 -21.59
N ILE A 35 -3.81 6.33 -21.56
CA ILE A 35 -4.84 5.30 -21.54
C ILE A 35 -5.07 4.85 -20.09
N PRO A 36 -6.25 5.09 -19.50
CA PRO A 36 -6.54 4.66 -18.14
C PRO A 36 -6.65 3.13 -18.06
N THR A 37 -6.08 2.55 -17.02
CA THR A 37 -6.18 1.11 -16.70
C THR A 37 -7.03 0.90 -15.46
N ILE A 38 -7.62 -0.30 -15.32
CA ILE A 38 -8.40 -0.65 -14.13
C ILE A 38 -7.43 -0.94 -12.98
N PHE A 39 -7.54 -0.19 -11.90
CA PHE A 39 -6.71 -0.35 -10.72
C PHE A 39 -7.19 -1.53 -9.86
N ALA A 40 -6.29 -2.47 -9.56
CA ALA A 40 -6.55 -3.62 -8.68
C ALA A 40 -7.95 -4.27 -8.94
N PRO A 41 -8.15 -4.83 -10.14
CA PRO A 41 -9.45 -5.32 -10.59
C PRO A 41 -10.02 -6.36 -9.63
N ASP A 42 -11.35 -6.32 -9.46
CA ASP A 42 -12.15 -7.20 -8.59
C ASP A 42 -11.85 -7.10 -7.08
N ILE A 43 -10.88 -6.26 -6.69
CA ILE A 43 -10.51 -5.99 -5.29
C ILE A 43 -10.90 -4.55 -4.94
N ILE A 44 -10.24 -3.57 -5.57
CA ILE A 44 -10.47 -2.14 -5.34
C ILE A 44 -11.43 -1.56 -6.39
N SER A 45 -11.28 -1.91 -7.66
CA SER A 45 -12.24 -1.54 -8.71
C SER A 45 -13.17 -2.72 -8.99
N VAL A 46 -14.42 -2.64 -8.48
CA VAL A 46 -15.43 -3.69 -8.68
C VAL A 46 -16.56 -3.16 -9.55
N LYS A 47 -16.95 -3.95 -10.56
CA LYS A 47 -18.00 -3.57 -11.51
C LYS A 47 -19.30 -3.20 -10.79
N GLY A 48 -19.81 -1.99 -11.08
CA GLY A 48 -21.06 -1.49 -10.52
C GLY A 48 -20.96 -0.87 -9.13
N ARG A 49 -19.76 -0.82 -8.54
CA ARG A 49 -19.50 -0.09 -7.29
C ARG A 49 -19.07 1.34 -7.62
N LEU A 50 -19.57 2.30 -6.85
CA LEU A 50 -19.18 3.71 -6.99
C LEU A 50 -18.08 4.02 -5.98
N GLU A 51 -16.81 3.77 -6.35
CA GLU A 51 -15.66 4.18 -5.55
C GLU A 51 -15.30 5.66 -5.77
N HIS A 52 -14.84 6.35 -4.73
CA HIS A 52 -14.42 7.75 -4.81
C HIS A 52 -13.40 8.10 -3.72
N GLY A 53 -12.71 9.24 -3.87
CA GLY A 53 -11.86 9.82 -2.82
C GLY A 53 -10.74 8.89 -2.34
N ILE A 54 -10.07 8.19 -3.25
CA ILE A 54 -8.95 7.30 -2.91
C ILE A 54 -7.74 8.09 -2.41
N SER A 55 -7.10 7.59 -1.37
CA SER A 55 -5.88 8.15 -0.77
C SER A 55 -4.91 7.00 -0.44
N PHE A 56 -3.62 7.24 -0.64
CA PHE A 56 -2.55 6.28 -0.38
C PHE A 56 -1.63 6.78 0.72
N THR A 57 -1.05 5.87 1.51
CA THR A 57 0.05 6.23 2.40
C THR A 57 1.30 6.63 1.60
N PRO A 58 2.23 7.42 2.16
CA PRO A 58 3.45 7.84 1.45
C PRO A 58 4.33 6.69 0.95
N ASP A 59 4.22 5.53 1.58
CA ASP A 59 4.94 4.30 1.20
C ASP A 59 4.12 3.38 0.28
N ASN A 60 2.94 3.83 -0.16
CA ASN A 60 1.99 3.08 -0.98
C ASN A 60 1.60 1.70 -0.42
N GLN A 61 1.83 1.41 0.86
CA GLN A 61 1.48 0.10 1.43
C GLN A 61 0.03 0.01 1.87
N GLU A 62 -0.65 1.15 2.05
CA GLU A 62 -2.03 1.19 2.51
C GLU A 62 -2.82 2.23 1.71
N LEU A 63 -4.11 1.98 1.56
CA LEU A 63 -5.04 2.91 0.93
C LEU A 63 -6.34 2.99 1.69
N VAL A 64 -7.01 4.13 1.53
CA VAL A 64 -8.36 4.38 2.03
C VAL A 64 -9.18 4.97 0.90
N PHE A 65 -10.43 4.56 0.75
CA PHE A 65 -11.34 5.06 -0.27
C PHE A 65 -12.80 5.02 0.19
N GLY A 66 -13.62 5.88 -0.38
CA GLY A 66 -15.06 5.89 -0.18
C GLY A 66 -15.79 5.00 -1.18
N VAL A 67 -16.90 4.43 -0.75
CA VAL A 67 -17.89 3.77 -1.61
C VAL A 67 -19.26 4.34 -1.30
N LEU A 68 -19.96 4.79 -2.34
CA LEU A 68 -21.36 5.19 -2.26
C LEU A 68 -22.27 4.02 -2.63
N ASN A 69 -23.26 3.76 -1.80
CA ASN A 69 -24.36 2.86 -2.14
C ASN A 69 -25.24 3.53 -3.20
N LYS A 70 -25.49 2.83 -4.30
CA LYS A 70 -26.29 3.33 -5.43
C LYS A 70 -27.78 3.53 -5.10
N ASP A 71 -28.29 2.84 -4.09
CA ASP A 71 -29.73 2.82 -3.79
C ASP A 71 -30.13 3.91 -2.77
N ASP A 72 -29.26 4.23 -1.81
CA ASP A 72 -29.54 5.18 -0.72
C ASP A 72 -28.50 6.30 -0.54
N PHE A 73 -27.46 6.33 -1.39
CA PHE A 73 -26.35 7.29 -1.33
C PHE A 73 -25.57 7.29 0.00
N SER A 74 -25.75 6.27 0.84
CA SER A 74 -24.95 6.10 2.05
C SER A 74 -23.49 5.84 1.67
N GLY A 75 -22.58 6.54 2.36
CA GLY A 75 -21.15 6.40 2.17
C GLY A 75 -20.54 5.46 3.21
N LYS A 76 -19.63 4.59 2.75
CA LYS A 76 -18.74 3.82 3.63
C LYS A 76 -17.30 4.08 3.22
N ILE A 77 -16.43 4.19 4.20
CA ILE A 77 -14.99 4.28 3.99
C ILE A 77 -14.43 2.86 4.12
N PHE A 78 -13.50 2.52 3.23
CA PHE A 78 -12.81 1.24 3.21
C PHE A 78 -11.32 1.46 3.32
N HIS A 79 -10.65 0.58 4.06
CA HIS A 79 -9.19 0.50 4.14
C HIS A 79 -8.72 -0.80 3.49
N SER A 80 -7.58 -0.75 2.82
CA SER A 80 -6.89 -1.93 2.31
C SER A 80 -5.37 -1.77 2.45
N LYS A 81 -4.68 -2.91 2.56
CA LYS A 81 -3.23 -3.00 2.67
C LYS A 81 -2.67 -3.83 1.52
N LEU A 82 -1.56 -3.40 0.96
CA LEU A 82 -0.79 -4.15 -0.02
C LEU A 82 -0.11 -5.35 0.68
N GLY A 83 -0.46 -6.56 0.25
CA GLY A 83 0.23 -7.78 0.62
C GLY A 83 1.51 -7.98 -0.20
N ASP A 84 1.95 -9.23 -0.36
CA ASP A 84 3.20 -9.51 -1.09
C ASP A 84 3.16 -9.07 -2.56
N LYS A 85 2.00 -9.20 -3.23
CA LYS A 85 1.83 -8.87 -4.66
C LYS A 85 0.47 -8.25 -5.01
N ASN A 86 -0.51 -8.30 -4.10
CA ASN A 86 -1.87 -7.87 -4.37
C ASN A 86 -2.44 -7.11 -3.16
N TRP A 87 -3.38 -6.22 -3.43
CA TRP A 87 -4.18 -5.58 -2.39
C TRP A 87 -5.02 -6.62 -1.64
N ALA A 88 -5.06 -6.51 -0.31
CA ALA A 88 -5.97 -7.29 0.49
C ALA A 88 -7.43 -6.88 0.21
N LYS A 89 -8.37 -7.79 0.49
CA LYS A 89 -9.79 -7.46 0.42
C LYS A 89 -10.08 -6.27 1.36
N PRO A 90 -10.69 -5.17 0.86
CA PRO A 90 -10.95 -4.00 1.68
C PRO A 90 -11.91 -4.29 2.83
N ILE A 91 -11.65 -3.69 3.98
CA ILE A 91 -12.51 -3.76 5.17
C ILE A 91 -13.10 -2.38 5.45
N VAL A 92 -14.30 -2.34 6.06
CA VAL A 92 -14.93 -1.07 6.45
C VAL A 92 -14.05 -0.39 7.50
N PHE A 93 -13.77 0.88 7.27
CA PHE A 93 -12.93 1.71 8.13
C PHE A 93 -13.78 2.79 8.80
N ASN A 94 -13.76 2.81 10.13
CA ASN A 94 -14.53 3.76 10.96
C ASN A 94 -13.54 4.68 11.69
N PRO A 95 -13.03 5.74 11.05
CA PRO A 95 -11.99 6.59 11.66
C PRO A 95 -12.44 7.34 12.91
N LEU A 96 -13.76 7.43 13.15
CA LEU A 96 -14.36 8.20 14.24
C LEU A 96 -14.94 7.32 15.36
N SER A 97 -14.83 5.99 15.26
CA SER A 97 -15.24 5.10 16.35
C SER A 97 -14.11 4.99 17.37
N ASN A 98 -14.10 5.88 18.36
CA ASN A 98 -13.35 5.72 19.60
C ASN A 98 -14.21 5.00 20.65
#